data_AF-A0A6G8FLG2-F1
#
_entry.id   AF-A0A6G8FLG2-F1
#
_cell.length_a   1.000
_cell.length_b   1.000
_cell.length_c   1.000
_cell.angle_alpha   90.00
_cell.angle_beta   90.00
_cell.angle_gamma   90.00
#
_symmetry.space_group_name_H-M   'P 1'
#
loop_
_entity.id
_entity.type
_entity.pdbx_description
1 polymer ?
#
loop_
_entity_poly.entity_id
_entity_poly.type
_entity_poly.pdbx_seq_one_letter_code
_entity_poly.pdbx_strand_id
1 'polypeptide(L)'
;MVLNSIIECEAGDDCVLLRTHDEAKILVLHRAPASPYSDNLTFELEAGSPTVRGKGPFQISVEQVTRFIDEYEEVSKAELQDVNGDGTITFDKIDLIGHVRVTIQLGGPWSNQARIAFDTDQTALTSFAEDLRSFLE
;
A
#
# COMPACT_ATOMS: atom_id res chain seq x y z
N MET A 1 -18.99 -10.27 11.40
CA MET A 1 -19.12 -8.88 10.89
C MET A 1 -18.23 -8.84 9.67
N VAL A 2 -18.82 -8.87 8.48
CA VAL A 2 -18.08 -9.05 7.23
C VAL A 2 -17.55 -7.69 6.77
N LEU A 3 -16.34 -7.62 6.23
CA LEU A 3 -15.76 -6.42 5.61
C LEU A 3 -16.54 -5.93 4.35
N ASN A 4 -17.71 -6.51 4.08
CA ASN A 4 -18.67 -6.32 2.96
C ASN A 4 -19.22 -4.89 2.75
N SER A 5 -18.53 -3.82 3.12
CA SER A 5 -19.10 -2.49 2.85
C SER A 5 -18.17 -1.36 2.47
N ILE A 6 -16.84 -1.41 2.61
CA ILE A 6 -16.10 -0.12 2.63
C ILE A 6 -14.80 -0.02 1.82
N ILE A 7 -14.21 -1.07 1.27
CA ILE A 7 -13.03 -0.85 0.41
C ILE A 7 -13.07 -1.79 -0.79
N GLU A 8 -13.67 -1.31 -1.88
CA GLU A 8 -13.68 -1.99 -3.16
C GLU A 8 -12.96 -1.11 -4.17
N CYS A 9 -12.06 -1.71 -4.94
CA CYS A 9 -11.66 -1.17 -6.22
C CYS A 9 -12.79 -1.49 -7.19
N GLU A 10 -13.64 -0.53 -7.55
CA GLU A 10 -14.66 -0.78 -8.56
C GLU A 10 -13.99 -1.00 -9.93
N ALA A 11 -14.62 -1.79 -10.79
CA ALA A 11 -14.09 -2.05 -12.13
C ALA A 11 -14.02 -0.75 -12.94
N GLY A 12 -12.82 -0.22 -13.13
CA GLY A 12 -12.55 1.07 -13.78
C GLY A 12 -11.99 2.15 -12.86
N ASP A 13 -11.83 1.88 -11.56
CA ASP A 13 -11.13 2.76 -10.63
C ASP A 13 -9.61 2.63 -10.76
N ASP A 14 -8.91 3.77 -10.75
CA ASP A 14 -7.45 3.83 -10.60
C ASP A 14 -7.08 3.51 -9.15
N CYS A 15 -7.09 2.23 -8.76
CA CYS A 15 -6.65 1.83 -7.43
C CYS A 15 -5.89 0.50 -7.41
N VAL A 16 -5.01 0.37 -6.42
CA VAL A 16 -4.26 -0.86 -6.13
C VAL A 16 -4.75 -1.47 -4.83
N LEU A 17 -5.00 -2.78 -4.82
CA LEU A 17 -5.44 -3.53 -3.65
C LEU A 17 -4.42 -4.59 -3.25
N LEU A 18 -4.15 -4.68 -1.94
CA LEU A 18 -3.46 -5.79 -1.31
C LEU A 18 -4.30 -6.31 -0.15
N ARG A 19 -4.56 -7.61 -0.10
CA ARG A 19 -5.42 -8.24 0.91
C ARG A 19 -4.86 -9.57 1.38
N THR A 20 -5.18 -9.93 2.62
CA THR A 20 -4.94 -11.27 3.15
C THR A 20 -5.85 -12.30 2.48
N HIS A 21 -5.45 -13.57 2.47
CA HIS A 21 -6.26 -14.66 1.90
C HIS A 21 -7.63 -14.82 2.58
N ASP A 22 -7.74 -14.51 3.88
CA ASP A 22 -8.99 -14.52 4.63
C ASP A 22 -9.81 -13.23 4.49
N GLU A 23 -9.33 -12.29 3.67
CA GLU A 23 -9.88 -10.95 3.43
C GLU A 23 -10.07 -10.11 4.69
N ALA A 24 -9.48 -10.52 5.82
CA ALA A 24 -9.67 -9.86 7.09
C ALA A 24 -8.80 -8.59 7.22
N LYS A 25 -7.77 -8.42 6.41
CA LYS A 25 -6.95 -7.21 6.43
C LYS A 25 -6.64 -6.78 5.01
N ILE A 26 -6.74 -5.48 4.77
CA ILE A 26 -6.64 -4.90 3.44
C ILE A 26 -5.87 -3.59 3.48
N LEU A 27 -5.23 -3.32 2.35
CA LEU A 27 -4.50 -2.11 2.00
C LEU A 27 -4.99 -1.71 0.60
N VAL A 28 -5.46 -0.48 0.45
CA VAL A 28 -5.86 0.09 -0.84
C VAL A 28 -5.22 1.45 -1.03
N LEU A 29 -4.74 1.67 -2.24
CA LEU A 29 -4.24 2.95 -2.73
C LEU A 29 -5.19 3.43 -3.82
N HIS A 30 -6.00 4.45 -3.55
CA HIS A 30 -6.81 5.11 -4.58
C HIS A 30 -6.00 6.25 -5.18
N ARG A 31 -5.76 6.23 -6.49
CA ARG A 31 -5.01 7.30 -7.16
C ARG A 31 -5.82 8.60 -7.09
N ALA A 32 -5.20 9.64 -6.55
CA ALA A 32 -5.72 10.98 -6.62
C ALA A 32 -5.36 11.61 -7.98
N PRO A 33 -6.12 12.61 -8.47
CA PRO A 33 -5.77 13.34 -9.67
C PRO A 33 -4.34 13.89 -9.61
N ALA A 34 -3.62 13.81 -10.72
CA ALA A 34 -2.26 14.31 -10.81
C ALA A 34 -2.21 15.81 -10.44
N SER A 35 -1.23 16.17 -9.60
CA SER A 35 -1.02 17.56 -9.22
C SER A 35 -0.20 18.27 -10.31
N PRO A 36 -0.62 19.44 -10.82
CA PRO A 36 0.18 20.20 -11.79
C PRO A 36 1.46 20.80 -11.16
N TYR A 37 1.63 20.67 -9.84
CA TYR A 37 2.74 21.23 -9.08
C TYR A 37 3.72 20.18 -8.53
N SER A 38 3.48 18.90 -8.80
CA SER A 38 4.32 17.82 -8.27
C SER A 38 4.30 16.61 -9.22
N ASP A 39 5.49 16.09 -9.50
CA ASP A 39 5.67 14.86 -10.27
C ASP A 39 5.47 13.59 -9.42
N ASN A 40 5.07 13.74 -8.15
CA ASN A 40 4.82 12.60 -7.27
C ASN A 40 3.42 12.02 -7.53
N LEU A 41 3.32 10.69 -7.41
CA LEU A 41 2.05 10.01 -7.38
C LEU A 41 1.36 10.30 -6.05
N THR A 42 0.11 10.74 -6.12
CA THR A 42 -0.70 11.03 -4.95
C THR A 42 -1.78 9.97 -4.83
N PHE A 43 -1.89 9.39 -3.65
CA PHE A 43 -2.87 8.37 -3.32
C PHE A 43 -3.66 8.79 -2.09
N GLU A 44 -4.88 8.29 -2.00
CA GLU A 44 -5.57 8.10 -0.74
C GLU A 44 -5.31 6.67 -0.27
N LEU A 45 -4.53 6.54 0.79
CA LEU A 45 -4.16 5.27 1.40
C LEU A 45 -5.22 4.90 2.44
N GLU A 46 -5.84 3.74 2.24
CA GLU A 46 -6.76 3.15 3.20
C GLU A 46 -6.26 1.77 3.63
N ALA A 47 -6.16 1.55 4.94
CA ALA A 47 -5.74 0.27 5.50
C ALA A 47 -6.69 -0.12 6.63
N GLY A 48 -7.10 -1.39 6.66
CA GLY A 48 -8.21 -1.80 7.51
C GLY A 48 -8.19 -3.25 7.94
N SER A 49 -8.82 -3.48 9.08
CA SER A 49 -9.25 -4.76 9.63
C SER A 49 -10.69 -4.61 10.17
N PRO A 50 -11.35 -5.67 10.66
CA PRO A 50 -12.68 -5.55 11.25
C PRO A 50 -12.75 -4.60 12.46
N THR A 51 -11.62 -4.32 13.12
CA THR A 51 -11.58 -3.58 14.39
C THR A 51 -10.85 -2.23 14.30
N VAL A 52 -9.97 -2.06 13.32
CA VAL A 52 -9.13 -0.85 13.15
C VAL A 52 -9.12 -0.47 11.69
N ARG A 53 -9.28 0.82 11.41
CA ARG A 53 -9.13 1.40 10.08
C ARG A 53 -8.33 2.69 10.16
N GLY A 54 -7.43 2.87 9.20
CA GLY A 54 -6.66 4.09 8.99
C GLY A 54 -6.88 4.54 7.55
N LYS A 55 -6.99 5.85 7.37
CA LYS A 55 -7.13 6.49 6.07
C LYS A 55 -6.35 7.79 6.07
N GLY A 56 -5.67 8.10 4.97
CA GLY A 56 -4.95 9.37 4.85
C GLY A 56 -4.35 9.59 3.47
N PRO A 57 -3.89 10.82 3.19
CA PRO A 57 -3.12 11.09 1.99
C PRO A 57 -1.79 10.34 2.04
N PHE A 58 -1.33 9.88 0.88
CA PHE A 58 -0.06 9.20 0.73
C PHE A 58 0.57 9.59 -0.61
N GLN A 59 1.66 10.33 -0.57
CA GLN A 59 2.36 10.84 -1.73
C GLN A 59 3.70 10.13 -1.87
N ILE A 60 3.93 9.49 -3.02
CA ILE A 60 5.13 8.70 -3.28
C ILE A 60 5.80 9.25 -4.54
N SER A 61 7.12 9.37 -4.51
CA SER A 61 7.86 9.74 -5.71
C SER A 61 7.88 8.59 -6.72
N VAL A 62 7.88 8.93 -8.01
CA VAL A 62 8.01 7.95 -9.11
C VAL A 62 9.26 7.08 -8.92
N GLU A 63 10.39 7.68 -8.54
CA GLU A 63 11.65 6.96 -8.26
C GLU A 63 11.48 5.88 -7.18
N GLN A 64 10.75 6.16 -6.10
CA GLN A 64 10.49 5.19 -5.04
C GLN A 64 9.63 4.03 -5.52
N VAL A 65 8.60 4.32 -6.33
CA VAL A 65 7.74 3.27 -6.90
C VAL A 65 8.52 2.41 -7.88
N THR A 66 9.33 3.00 -8.76
CA THR A 66 10.21 2.26 -9.68
C THR A 66 11.19 1.38 -8.91
N ARG A 67 11.89 1.92 -7.90
CA ARG A 67 12.80 1.15 -7.06
C ARG A 67 12.10 0.00 -6.36
N PHE A 68 10.90 0.24 -5.80
CA PHE A 68 10.11 -0.83 -5.19
C PHE A 68 9.78 -1.94 -6.18
N ILE A 69 9.29 -1.59 -7.36
CA ILE A 69 8.92 -2.54 -8.43
C ILE A 69 10.13 -3.36 -8.89
N ASP A 70 11.30 -2.75 -9.00
CA ASP A 70 12.51 -3.42 -9.49
C ASP A 70 13.14 -4.31 -8.42
N GLU A 71 13.02 -3.95 -7.14
CA GLU A 71 13.78 -4.59 -6.07
C GLU A 71 12.95 -5.54 -5.19
N TYR A 72 11.61 -5.46 -5.16
CA TYR A 72 10.79 -6.18 -4.16
C TYR A 72 10.98 -7.71 -4.16
N GLU A 73 11.34 -8.31 -5.29
CA GLU A 73 11.63 -9.76 -5.40
C GLU A 73 13.04 -10.13 -4.93
N GLU A 74 13.98 -9.20 -4.96
CA GLU A 74 15.39 -9.46 -4.61
C GLU A 74 15.71 -9.12 -3.17
N VAL A 75 15.09 -8.08 -2.60
CA VAL A 75 15.40 -7.62 -1.25
C VAL A 75 14.61 -8.36 -0.19
N SER A 76 15.19 -8.52 1.01
CA SER A 76 14.49 -9.07 2.18
C SER A 76 13.48 -8.08 2.76
N LYS A 77 13.64 -6.79 2.48
CA LYS A 77 12.77 -5.71 2.94
C LYS A 77 12.65 -4.64 1.86
N ALA A 78 11.42 -4.30 1.48
CA ALA A 78 11.11 -3.18 0.60
C ALA A 78 10.23 -2.15 1.33
N GLU A 79 10.31 -0.88 0.92
CA GLU A 79 9.63 0.22 1.62
C GLU A 79 9.15 1.29 0.63
N LEU A 80 7.91 1.75 0.83
CA LEU A 80 7.34 2.93 0.21
C LEU A 80 7.11 3.98 1.30
N GLN A 81 7.72 5.15 1.16
CA GLN A 81 7.63 6.21 2.15
C GLN A 81 6.89 7.43 1.57
N ASP A 82 6.00 7.97 2.39
CA ASP A 82 5.34 9.24 2.11
C ASP A 82 6.37 10.37 2.04
N VAL A 83 6.29 11.21 1.00
CA VAL A 83 7.19 12.35 0.80
C VAL A 83 7.10 13.37 1.93
N ASN A 84 5.95 13.48 2.60
CA ASN A 84 5.76 14.37 3.75
C ASN A 84 6.17 13.71 5.08
N GLY A 85 6.53 12.43 5.07
CA GLY A 85 6.96 11.66 6.25
C GLY A 85 5.81 11.18 7.14
N ASP A 86 4.57 11.31 6.67
CA ASP A 86 3.36 11.00 7.45
C ASP A 86 2.84 9.57 7.24
N GLY A 87 3.50 8.78 6.40
CA GLY A 87 3.12 7.41 6.12
C GLY A 87 4.29 6.54 5.66
N THR A 88 4.20 5.25 5.93
CA THR A 88 5.17 4.26 5.44
C THR A 88 4.48 2.92 5.25
N ILE A 89 4.76 2.27 4.13
CA ILE A 89 4.36 0.89 3.85
C ILE A 89 5.64 0.06 3.72
N THR A 90 5.77 -0.92 4.60
CA THR A 90 6.93 -1.82 4.65
C THR A 90 6.51 -3.23 4.27
N PHE A 91 7.34 -3.89 3.47
CA PHE A 91 7.17 -5.27 3.03
C PHE A 91 8.40 -6.06 3.46
N ASP A 92 8.26 -6.92 4.46
CA ASP A 92 9.34 -7.77 4.98
C ASP A 92 9.11 -9.24 4.58
N LYS A 93 10.05 -9.84 3.84
CA LYS A 93 10.01 -11.28 3.55
C LYS A 93 10.25 -12.07 4.84
N ILE A 94 9.30 -12.94 5.18
CA ILE A 94 9.34 -13.76 6.39
C ILE A 94 10.14 -15.05 6.14
N ASP A 95 9.99 -15.64 4.96
CA ASP A 95 10.65 -16.87 4.58
C ASP A 95 10.95 -16.96 3.07
N LEU A 96 11.61 -18.05 2.68
CA LEU A 96 11.98 -18.36 1.30
C LEU A 96 10.82 -18.90 0.46
N ILE A 97 9.65 -19.12 1.07
CA ILE A 97 8.46 -19.70 0.42
C ILE A 97 7.52 -18.60 -0.10
N GLY A 98 7.85 -17.33 0.19
CA GLY A 98 7.16 -16.17 -0.35
C GLY A 98 6.16 -15.55 0.61
N HIS A 99 6.20 -15.86 1.91
CA HIS A 99 5.39 -15.12 2.88
C HIS A 99 6.00 -13.73 3.17
N VAL A 100 5.15 -12.71 3.16
CA VAL A 100 5.53 -11.30 3.34
C VAL A 100 4.70 -10.68 4.44
N ARG A 101 5.36 -10.05 5.41
CA ARG A 101 4.73 -9.18 6.40
C ARG A 101 4.61 -7.79 5.80
N VAL A 102 3.38 -7.31 5.68
CA VAL A 102 3.08 -5.92 5.32
C VAL A 102 2.84 -5.14 6.60
N THR A 103 3.56 -4.04 6.80
CA THR A 103 3.32 -3.09 7.89
C THR A 103 3.00 -1.73 7.31
N ILE A 104 1.83 -1.20 7.64
CA ILE A 104 1.38 0.13 7.24
C ILE A 104 1.37 1.03 8.46
N GLN A 105 2.05 2.16 8.35
CA GLN A 105 1.98 3.25 9.29
C GLN A 105 1.34 4.45 8.61
N LEU A 106 0.33 5.01 9.27
CA LEU A 106 -0.43 6.16 8.81
C LEU A 106 -0.45 7.22 9.90
N GLY A 107 -0.28 8.48 9.51
CA GLY A 107 -0.30 9.64 10.38
C GLY A 107 1.11 10.08 10.82
N GLY A 108 1.30 11.40 10.82
CA GLY A 108 2.52 12.04 11.27
C GLY A 108 2.69 12.08 12.79
N PRO A 109 3.84 12.58 13.29
CA PRO A 109 4.16 12.69 14.72
C PRO A 109 3.15 13.49 15.54
N TRP A 110 2.37 14.36 14.88
CA TRP A 110 1.47 15.33 15.49
C TRP A 110 -0.02 15.03 15.24
N SER A 111 -0.34 13.90 14.62
CA SER A 111 -1.72 13.49 14.31
C SER A 111 -2.04 12.10 14.89
N ASN A 112 -3.30 11.66 14.72
CA ASN A 112 -3.68 10.30 15.08
C ASN A 112 -2.91 9.31 14.22
N GLN A 113 -2.19 8.41 14.86
CA GLN A 113 -1.39 7.39 14.19
C GLN A 113 -2.10 6.05 14.20
N ALA A 114 -2.06 5.35 13.08
CA ALA A 114 -2.49 3.97 12.95
C ALA A 114 -1.32 3.12 12.47
N ARG A 115 -1.12 1.97 13.11
CA ARG A 115 -0.21 0.93 12.63
C ARG A 115 -1.01 -0.34 12.42
N ILE A 116 -1.00 -0.84 11.19
CA ILE A 116 -1.68 -2.07 10.79
C ILE A 116 -0.64 -3.00 10.21
N ALA A 117 -0.65 -4.26 10.62
CA ALA A 117 0.26 -5.26 10.11
C ALA A 117 -0.49 -6.54 9.76
N PHE A 118 -0.12 -7.14 8.62
CA PHE A 118 -0.72 -8.37 8.14
C PHE A 118 0.26 -9.19 7.30
N ASP A 119 -0.02 -10.48 7.17
CA ASP A 119 0.79 -11.39 6.39
C ASP A 119 0.08 -11.68 5.07
N THR A 120 0.82 -11.61 3.98
CA THR A 120 0.37 -11.92 2.64
C THR A 120 1.36 -12.86 1.96
N ASP A 121 1.01 -13.37 0.80
CA ASP A 121 1.91 -14.14 -0.05
C ASP A 121 2.50 -13.30 -1.19
N GLN A 122 3.55 -13.83 -1.81
CA GLN A 122 4.24 -13.22 -2.92
C GLN A 122 3.32 -12.98 -4.12
N THR A 123 2.32 -13.83 -4.36
CA THR A 123 1.39 -13.66 -5.49
C THR A 123 0.59 -12.38 -5.36
N ALA A 124 0.05 -12.11 -4.17
CA ALA A 124 -0.65 -10.86 -3.89
C ALA A 124 0.29 -9.63 -4.00
N LEU A 125 1.56 -9.77 -3.61
CA LEU A 125 2.55 -8.70 -3.76
C LEU A 125 2.94 -8.44 -5.22
N THR A 126 3.04 -9.48 -6.04
CA THR A 126 3.32 -9.35 -7.47
C THR A 126 2.20 -8.59 -8.18
N SER A 127 0.93 -8.95 -7.94
CA SER A 127 -0.21 -8.20 -8.49
C SER A 127 -0.20 -6.74 -8.03
N PHE A 128 0.08 -6.48 -6.75
CA PHE A 128 0.22 -5.13 -6.22
C PHE A 128 1.32 -4.32 -6.92
N ALA A 129 2.48 -4.93 -7.19
CA ALA A 129 3.59 -4.27 -7.88
C ALA A 129 3.27 -4.01 -9.37
N GLU A 130 2.57 -4.92 -10.04
CA GLU A 130 2.11 -4.75 -11.42
C GLU A 130 1.08 -3.61 -11.54
N ASP A 131 0.12 -3.56 -10.62
CA ASP A 131 -0.87 -2.48 -10.57
C ASP A 131 -0.20 -1.13 -10.31
N LEU A 132 0.79 -1.07 -9.41
CA LEU A 132 1.58 0.15 -9.19
C LEU A 132 2.36 0.57 -10.43
N ARG A 133 2.91 -0.40 -11.20
CA ARG A 133 3.62 -0.12 -12.45
C ARG A 133 2.72 0.56 -13.46
N SER A 134 1.43 0.18 -13.53
CA SER A 134 0.47 0.80 -14.44
C SER A 134 0.26 2.30 -14.22
N PHE A 135 0.55 2.81 -13.02
CA PHE A 135 0.47 4.24 -12.72
C PHE A 135 1.69 5.05 -13.17
N LEU A 136 2.77 4.37 -13.59
CA LEU A 136 3.96 4.98 -14.15
C LEU A 136 3.87 5.19 -15.67
N GLU A 137 2.93 4.50 -16.34
CA GLU A 137 2.67 4.58 -17.77
C GLU A 137 1.67 5.71 -18.12
#